data_AF-A0A7J6FSQ7-F1
#
_entry.id   AF-A0A7J6FSQ7-F1
#
_cell.length_a   1.000
_cell.length_b   1.000
_cell.length_c   1.000
_cell.angle_alpha   90.00
_cell.angle_beta   90.00
_cell.angle_gamma   90.00
#
_symmetry.space_group_name_H-M   'P 1'
#
loop_
_entity.id
_entity.type
_entity.pdbx_description
1 polymer ?
#
loop_
_entity_poly.entity_id
_entity_poly.type
_entity_poly.pdbx_seq_one_letter_code
_entity_poly.pdbx_strand_id
1 'polypeptide(L)'
;MSFGLPAEKFPNIFSKESLFGRFPYLLPCLTISIFSLVVTIFCCWMPETLHFHTKNECDLIENLEELEEKSPSPKQSLFKNWPLMSSIIVFSVFQLHDMAYAEIFPLWAVSPKNYGGLSYSSEEVGEVLAISGFVMLLFQLFLYPTIERTFGPVLLSRVGAVIIIVVLSCYPFIAKFSGLKLTILIDLASVLHIVISACITTGMLLLQNRAVSQSQRGAANGISMTVMSLFKAAGPAGGGALFSWAQNHQNESFLSGDQMVFFILNAIEFIALIMTFKPFLAFSDLVLALDLKHCTLKYW
;
A
#
# COMPACT_ATOMS: atom_id res chain seq x y z
N MET A 1 -1.69 -18.04 -10.92
CA MET A 1 -1.38 -18.69 -12.22
C MET A 1 -0.65 -17.68 -13.11
N SER A 2 0.67 -17.79 -13.26
CA SER A 2 1.47 -16.81 -14.03
C SER A 2 1.44 -17.13 -15.52
N PHE A 3 0.91 -16.21 -16.33
CA PHE A 3 0.82 -16.27 -17.80
C PHE A 3 2.18 -16.05 -18.52
N GLY A 4 3.28 -15.92 -17.77
CA GLY A 4 4.63 -15.91 -18.35
C GLY A 4 5.04 -17.29 -18.85
N LEU A 5 5.78 -17.32 -19.96
CA LEU A 5 6.25 -18.54 -20.63
C LEU A 5 5.11 -19.47 -21.11
N PRO A 6 4.16 -18.95 -21.92
CA PRO A 6 2.97 -19.71 -22.35
C PRO A 6 3.32 -20.97 -23.15
N ALA A 7 4.40 -20.94 -23.93
CA ALA A 7 4.87 -22.11 -24.71
C ALA A 7 5.54 -23.20 -23.85
N GLU A 8 6.00 -22.88 -22.64
CA GLU A 8 6.55 -23.88 -21.71
C GLU A 8 5.47 -24.43 -20.78
N LYS A 9 4.56 -23.58 -20.31
CA LYS A 9 3.47 -23.97 -19.39
C LYS A 9 2.28 -24.64 -20.08
N PHE A 10 1.99 -24.26 -21.33
CA PHE A 10 0.86 -24.80 -22.09
C PHE A 10 1.31 -25.29 -23.47
N PRO A 11 2.18 -26.31 -23.55
CA PRO A 11 2.76 -26.79 -24.81
C PRO A 11 1.70 -27.34 -25.79
N ASN A 12 0.54 -27.76 -25.29
CA ASN A 12 -0.58 -28.22 -26.11
C ASN A 12 -1.35 -27.08 -26.81
N ILE A 13 -1.19 -25.84 -26.34
CA ILE A 13 -1.90 -24.65 -26.84
C ILE A 13 -0.93 -23.71 -27.58
N PHE A 14 0.31 -23.59 -27.10
CA PHE A 14 1.33 -22.73 -27.67
C PHE A 14 2.58 -23.54 -28.06
N SER A 15 2.85 -23.63 -29.37
CA SER A 15 4.09 -24.24 -29.88
C SER A 15 5.31 -23.35 -29.58
N LYS A 16 6.47 -23.97 -29.33
CA LYS A 16 7.75 -23.27 -29.15
C LYS A 16 8.20 -22.47 -30.38
N GLU A 17 7.76 -22.88 -31.58
CA GLU A 17 8.04 -22.16 -32.83
C GLU A 17 7.07 -21.01 -33.10
N SER A 18 5.98 -20.91 -32.33
CA SER A 18 5.00 -19.84 -32.48
C SER A 18 5.55 -18.50 -32.02
N LEU A 19 4.88 -17.42 -32.42
CA LEU A 19 5.19 -16.06 -32.01
C LEU A 19 5.21 -15.89 -30.47
N PHE A 20 4.41 -16.68 -29.74
CA PHE A 20 4.41 -16.70 -28.27
C PHE A 20 5.49 -17.59 -27.64
N GLY A 21 6.07 -18.51 -28.41
CA GLY A 21 7.30 -19.22 -28.04
C GLY A 21 8.55 -18.35 -28.24
N ARG A 22 8.56 -17.54 -29.30
CA ARG A 22 9.63 -16.57 -29.57
C ARG A 22 9.59 -15.34 -28.66
N PHE A 23 8.40 -14.89 -28.25
CA PHE A 23 8.19 -13.76 -27.34
C PHE A 23 7.36 -14.19 -26.12
N PRO A 24 7.99 -14.72 -25.06
CA PRO A 24 7.30 -15.35 -23.92
C PRO A 24 6.43 -14.42 -23.07
N TYR A 25 6.69 -13.11 -23.14
CA TYR A 25 5.98 -12.08 -22.38
C TYR A 25 4.94 -11.33 -23.22
N LEU A 26 4.85 -11.60 -24.53
CA LEU A 26 3.94 -10.86 -25.40
C LEU A 26 2.47 -11.10 -25.02
N LEU A 27 2.11 -12.35 -24.71
CA LEU A 27 0.74 -12.72 -24.38
C LEU A 27 0.21 -11.95 -23.14
N PRO A 28 0.87 -11.99 -21.96
CA PRO A 28 0.40 -11.23 -20.81
C PRO A 28 0.38 -9.71 -21.06
N CYS A 29 1.38 -9.17 -21.77
CA CYS A 29 1.41 -7.75 -22.11
C CYS A 29 0.25 -7.33 -23.03
N LEU A 30 -0.08 -8.14 -24.03
CA LEU A 30 -1.18 -7.89 -24.96
C LEU A 30 -2.53 -7.92 -24.23
N THR A 31 -2.75 -8.91 -23.36
CA THR A 31 -3.97 -9.02 -22.56
C THR A 31 -4.18 -7.79 -21.67
N ILE A 32 -3.13 -7.35 -20.96
CA ILE A 32 -3.20 -6.16 -20.10
C ILE A 32 -3.44 -4.89 -20.93
N SER A 33 -2.80 -4.78 -22.11
CA SER A 33 -2.97 -3.61 -22.99
C SER A 33 -4.38 -3.51 -23.55
N ILE A 34 -4.96 -4.62 -23.99
CA ILE A 34 -6.36 -4.67 -24.47
C ILE A 34 -7.32 -4.32 -23.33
N PHE A 35 -7.13 -4.91 -22.15
CA PHE A 35 -7.94 -4.59 -20.98
C PHE A 35 -7.86 -3.10 -20.62
N SER A 36 -6.65 -2.53 -20.58
CA SER A 36 -6.45 -1.10 -20.31
C SER A 36 -7.12 -0.22 -21.36
N LEU A 37 -7.08 -0.59 -22.65
CA LEU A 37 -7.74 0.16 -23.72
C LEU A 37 -9.27 0.15 -23.54
N VAL A 38 -9.83 -1.02 -23.21
CA VAL A 38 -11.27 -1.16 -22.93
C VAL A 38 -11.68 -0.28 -21.74
N VAL A 39 -10.93 -0.33 -20.64
CA VAL A 39 -11.18 0.50 -19.44
C VAL A 39 -11.11 2.00 -19.80
N THR A 40 -10.12 2.43 -20.59
CA THR A 40 -10.02 3.83 -21.03
C THR A 40 -11.23 4.28 -21.85
N ILE A 41 -11.72 3.43 -22.77
CA ILE A 41 -12.95 3.74 -23.53
C ILE A 41 -14.15 3.88 -22.59
N PHE A 42 -14.30 2.97 -21.62
CA PHE A 42 -15.37 3.06 -20.62
C PHE A 42 -15.26 4.32 -19.75
N CYS A 43 -14.04 4.73 -19.37
CA CYS A 43 -13.82 5.96 -18.61
C CYS A 43 -14.29 7.21 -19.38
N CYS A 44 -14.14 7.24 -20.72
CA CYS A 44 -14.67 8.33 -21.55
C CYS A 44 -16.20 8.42 -21.54
N TRP A 45 -16.91 7.32 -21.19
CA TRP A 45 -18.36 7.30 -21.05
C TRP A 45 -18.84 7.58 -19.62
N MET A 46 -17.96 7.60 -18.62
CA MET A 46 -18.35 7.97 -17.27
C MET A 46 -18.60 9.49 -17.20
N PRO A 47 -19.80 9.94 -16.80
CA PRO A 47 -20.06 11.35 -16.61
C PRO A 47 -19.11 11.91 -15.54
N GLU A 48 -18.61 13.13 -15.77
CA GLU A 48 -17.77 13.83 -14.81
C GLU A 48 -18.49 13.88 -13.45
N THR A 49 -17.89 13.28 -12.41
CA THR A 49 -18.49 13.18 -11.07
C THR A 49 -18.42 14.48 -10.29
N LEU A 50 -17.92 15.56 -10.90
CA LEU A 50 -17.94 16.91 -10.32
C LEU A 50 -19.36 17.48 -10.45
N HIS A 51 -20.25 17.08 -9.55
CA HIS A 51 -21.55 17.71 -9.38
C HIS A 51 -21.35 19.12 -8.80
N PHE A 52 -21.31 20.14 -9.64
CA PHE A 52 -21.65 21.50 -9.22
C PHE A 52 -23.11 21.46 -8.71
N HIS A 53 -23.36 21.89 -7.47
CA HIS A 53 -24.72 22.07 -6.97
C HIS A 53 -25.49 23.03 -7.90
N THR A 54 -26.78 22.78 -8.06
CA THR A 54 -27.67 23.38 -9.06
C THR A 54 -27.54 24.91 -9.16
N LYS A 55 -27.27 25.37 -10.39
CA LYS A 55 -26.98 26.72 -10.88
C LYS A 55 -27.72 27.92 -10.23
N ASN A 56 -28.91 27.74 -9.63
CA ASN A 56 -29.69 28.86 -9.07
C ASN A 56 -29.44 29.15 -7.58
N GLU A 57 -29.00 28.17 -6.78
CA GLU A 57 -28.56 28.42 -5.39
C GLU A 57 -27.08 28.81 -5.36
N CYS A 58 -26.30 28.30 -6.32
CA CYS A 58 -24.92 28.71 -6.53
C CYS A 58 -24.81 30.17 -6.95
N ASP A 59 -25.62 30.75 -7.84
CA ASP A 59 -25.43 32.17 -8.19
C ASP A 59 -25.51 33.12 -6.96
N LEU A 60 -26.30 32.78 -5.94
CA LEU A 60 -26.36 33.57 -4.69
C LEU A 60 -25.17 33.30 -3.77
N ILE A 61 -24.75 32.05 -3.64
CA ILE A 61 -23.59 31.65 -2.82
C ILE A 61 -22.28 32.05 -3.50
N GLU A 62 -22.18 31.96 -4.81
CA GLU A 62 -21.06 32.32 -5.68
C GLU A 62 -20.94 33.84 -5.78
N ASN A 63 -22.03 34.61 -5.74
CA ASN A 63 -21.93 36.07 -5.55
C ASN A 63 -21.46 36.44 -4.13
N LEU A 64 -21.83 35.67 -3.10
CA LEU A 64 -21.34 35.88 -1.72
C LEU A 64 -19.87 35.41 -1.55
N GLU A 65 -19.50 34.30 -2.18
CA GLU A 65 -18.16 33.73 -2.23
C GLU A 65 -17.25 34.52 -3.18
N GLU A 66 -17.73 35.12 -4.27
CA GLU A 66 -16.97 36.07 -5.10
C GLU A 66 -16.76 37.40 -4.36
N LEU A 67 -17.69 37.80 -3.49
CA LEU A 67 -17.50 38.96 -2.61
C LEU A 67 -16.50 38.65 -1.48
N GLU A 68 -16.38 37.40 -1.03
CA GLU A 68 -15.30 36.93 -0.13
C GLU A 68 -13.97 36.64 -0.86
N GLU A 69 -13.97 36.08 -2.08
CA GLU A 69 -12.80 35.76 -2.93
C GLU A 69 -12.22 37.00 -3.61
N LYS A 70 -12.99 38.09 -3.74
CA LYS A 70 -12.43 39.42 -4.07
C LYS A 70 -11.57 39.99 -2.95
N SER A 71 -11.54 39.37 -1.77
CA SER A 71 -10.38 39.47 -0.91
C SER A 71 -9.34 38.44 -1.38
N PRO A 72 -8.15 38.85 -1.84
CA PRO A 72 -7.12 37.92 -2.30
C PRO A 72 -6.55 37.22 -1.07
N SER A 73 -7.23 36.21 -0.54
CA SER A 73 -6.58 35.29 0.38
C SER A 73 -5.62 34.45 -0.48
N PRO A 74 -4.31 34.52 -0.24
CA PRO A 74 -3.34 33.82 -1.07
C PRO A 74 -3.63 32.31 -0.96
N LYS A 75 -3.96 31.64 -2.08
CA LYS A 75 -4.07 30.17 -2.14
C LYS A 75 -2.86 29.60 -1.40
N GLN A 76 -3.10 29.06 -0.21
CA GLN A 76 -2.00 28.64 0.65
C GLN A 76 -1.19 27.58 -0.10
N SER A 77 0.12 27.78 -0.14
CA SER A 77 1.04 26.84 -0.76
C SER A 77 0.89 25.49 -0.06
N LEU A 78 0.64 24.41 -0.83
CA LEU A 78 0.51 23.06 -0.30
C LEU A 78 1.76 22.63 0.48
N PHE A 79 2.94 23.09 0.07
CA PHE A 79 4.19 22.83 0.77
C PHE A 79 4.28 23.49 2.15
N LYS A 80 3.50 24.56 2.39
CA LYS A 80 3.40 25.22 3.71
C LYS A 80 2.32 24.59 4.59
N ASN A 81 1.45 23.74 4.04
CA ASN A 81 0.45 23.00 4.80
C ASN A 81 1.13 21.84 5.54
N TRP A 82 1.56 22.10 6.78
CA TRP A 82 2.26 21.11 7.59
C TRP A 82 1.44 19.82 7.86
N PRO A 83 0.12 19.87 8.17
CA PRO A 83 -0.71 18.67 8.25
C PRO A 83 -0.64 17.77 7.00
N LEU A 84 -0.68 18.37 5.81
CA LEU A 84 -0.53 17.64 4.55
C LEU A 84 0.89 17.06 4.43
N MET A 85 1.91 17.90 4.55
CA MET A 85 3.30 17.50 4.32
C MET A 85 3.78 16.44 5.31
N SER A 86 3.43 16.56 6.59
CA SER A 86 3.73 15.54 7.61
C SER A 86 3.07 14.20 7.25
N SER A 87 1.80 14.21 6.82
CA SER A 87 1.11 12.99 6.37
C SER A 87 1.74 12.36 5.12
N ILE A 88 2.22 13.16 4.16
CA ILE A 88 2.95 12.68 2.98
C ILE A 88 4.28 12.00 3.39
N ILE A 89 5.01 12.60 4.33
CA ILE A 89 6.28 12.02 4.79
C ILE A 89 6.04 10.69 5.52
N VAL A 90 5.08 10.64 6.46
CA VAL A 90 4.70 9.38 7.15
C VAL A 90 4.28 8.32 6.14
N PHE A 91 3.42 8.68 5.19
CA PHE A 91 2.98 7.79 4.12
C PHE A 91 4.16 7.23 3.32
N SER A 92 5.15 8.06 2.99
CA SER A 92 6.31 7.66 2.21
C SER A 92 7.19 6.65 2.96
N VAL A 93 7.34 6.78 4.28
CA VAL A 93 8.09 5.80 5.11
C VAL A 93 7.36 4.46 5.18
N PHE A 94 6.02 4.45 5.37
CA PHE A 94 5.24 3.21 5.28
C PHE A 94 5.35 2.54 3.91
N GLN A 95 5.40 3.32 2.83
CA GLN A 95 5.52 2.79 1.47
C GLN A 95 6.93 2.27 1.15
N LEU A 96 7.96 2.85 1.74
CA LEU A 96 9.31 2.28 1.73
C LEU A 96 9.30 0.89 2.38
N HIS A 97 8.71 0.77 3.56
CA HIS A 97 8.58 -0.51 4.26
C HIS A 97 7.81 -1.54 3.43
N ASP A 98 6.63 -1.17 2.92
CA ASP A 98 5.78 -2.02 2.09
C ASP A 98 6.53 -2.54 0.85
N MET A 99 7.29 -1.67 0.17
CA MET A 99 8.07 -2.05 -0.99
C MET A 99 9.28 -2.93 -0.66
N ALA A 100 9.96 -2.65 0.46
CA ALA A 100 11.06 -3.49 0.93
C ALA A 100 10.56 -4.89 1.31
N TYR A 101 9.40 -5.01 1.98
CA TYR A 101 8.75 -6.29 2.25
C TYR A 101 8.39 -7.02 0.96
N ALA A 102 7.78 -6.34 -0.02
CA ALA A 102 7.38 -6.94 -1.29
C ALA A 102 8.57 -7.52 -2.08
N GLU A 103 9.77 -6.94 -1.94
CA GLU A 103 11.01 -7.49 -2.50
C GLU A 103 11.56 -8.65 -1.65
N ILE A 104 11.66 -8.46 -0.33
CA ILE A 104 12.32 -9.39 0.57
C ILE A 104 11.53 -10.70 0.72
N PHE A 105 10.21 -10.63 0.86
CA PHE A 105 9.39 -11.80 1.17
C PHE A 105 9.55 -12.92 0.13
N PRO A 106 9.44 -12.65 -1.20
CA PRO A 106 9.70 -13.67 -2.22
C PRO A 106 11.12 -14.22 -2.18
N LEU A 107 12.13 -13.36 -2.02
CA LEU A 107 13.54 -13.77 -1.96
C LEU A 107 13.81 -14.69 -0.77
N TRP A 108 13.25 -14.37 0.40
CA TRP A 108 13.33 -15.17 1.61
C TRP A 108 12.54 -16.48 1.51
N ALA A 109 11.34 -16.46 0.93
CA ALA A 109 10.54 -17.67 0.78
C ALA A 109 11.21 -18.68 -0.16
N VAL A 110 11.82 -18.22 -1.26
CA VAL A 110 12.53 -19.08 -2.21
C VAL A 110 13.88 -19.56 -1.66
N SER A 111 14.52 -18.81 -0.76
CA SER A 111 15.87 -19.16 -0.33
C SER A 111 15.93 -20.53 0.37
N PRO A 112 17.05 -21.26 0.23
CA PRO A 112 17.21 -22.56 0.85
C PRO A 112 17.12 -22.53 2.40
N LYS A 113 16.63 -23.61 3.02
CA LYS A 113 16.46 -23.69 4.48
C LYS A 113 17.75 -23.51 5.28
N ASN A 114 18.90 -23.86 4.71
CA ASN A 114 20.21 -23.64 5.33
C ASN A 114 20.60 -22.15 5.42
N TYR A 115 19.92 -21.26 4.70
CA TYR A 115 20.04 -19.81 4.80
C TYR A 115 18.85 -19.16 5.52
N GLY A 116 18.06 -19.94 6.27
CA GLY A 116 16.89 -19.44 7.02
C GLY A 116 15.64 -19.18 6.19
N GLY A 117 15.61 -19.58 4.92
CA GLY A 117 14.45 -19.48 4.04
C GLY A 117 13.50 -20.67 4.08
N LEU A 118 12.49 -20.69 3.21
CA LEU A 118 11.47 -21.74 3.17
C LEU A 118 11.72 -22.82 2.12
N SER A 119 12.59 -22.56 1.14
CA SER A 119 12.79 -23.38 -0.08
C SER A 119 11.52 -23.57 -0.90
N TYR A 120 10.67 -22.53 -0.95
CA TYR A 120 9.50 -22.53 -1.80
C TYR A 120 9.90 -22.40 -3.27
N SER A 121 9.13 -23.03 -4.14
CA SER A 121 9.13 -22.74 -5.56
C SER A 121 8.50 -21.36 -5.82
N SER A 122 8.84 -20.75 -6.96
CA SER A 122 8.21 -19.50 -7.39
C SER A 122 6.69 -19.63 -7.59
N GLU A 123 6.19 -20.85 -7.80
CA GLU A 123 4.76 -21.13 -7.92
C GLU A 123 4.05 -21.04 -6.56
N GLU A 124 4.63 -21.65 -5.52
CA GLU A 124 4.12 -21.57 -4.14
C GLU A 124 4.12 -20.12 -3.63
N VAL A 125 5.19 -19.36 -3.89
CA VAL A 125 5.21 -17.92 -3.54
C VAL A 125 4.11 -17.16 -4.28
N GLY A 126 3.90 -17.47 -5.56
CA GLY A 126 2.83 -16.88 -6.36
C GLY A 126 1.43 -17.23 -5.85
N GLU A 127 1.25 -18.42 -5.26
CA GLU A 127 0.00 -18.84 -4.62
C GLU A 127 -0.28 -18.03 -3.35
N VAL A 128 0.70 -17.93 -2.45
CA VAL A 128 0.59 -17.14 -1.20
C VAL A 128 0.21 -15.69 -1.52
N LEU A 129 0.89 -15.06 -2.48
CA LEU A 129 0.62 -13.69 -2.89
C LEU A 129 -0.75 -13.53 -3.56
N ALA A 130 -1.20 -14.52 -4.34
CA ALA A 130 -2.52 -14.50 -4.98
C ALA A 130 -3.65 -14.61 -3.95
N ILE A 131 -3.53 -15.53 -2.98
CA ILE A 131 -4.49 -15.65 -1.85
C ILE A 131 -4.53 -14.33 -1.08
N SER A 132 -3.35 -13.81 -0.72
CA SER A 132 -3.21 -12.55 0.01
C SER A 132 -3.87 -11.37 -0.72
N GLY A 133 -3.60 -11.24 -2.02
CA GLY A 133 -4.19 -10.18 -2.85
C GLY A 133 -5.70 -10.30 -3.02
N PHE A 134 -6.22 -11.52 -3.18
CA PHE A 134 -7.67 -11.74 -3.28
C PHE A 134 -8.39 -11.36 -1.98
N VAL A 135 -7.87 -11.80 -0.83
CA VAL A 135 -8.44 -11.44 0.49
C VAL A 135 -8.36 -9.94 0.74
N MET A 136 -7.23 -9.31 0.40
CA MET A 136 -7.07 -7.86 0.51
C MET A 136 -8.11 -7.10 -0.32
N LEU A 137 -8.39 -7.54 -1.55
CA LEU A 137 -9.43 -6.92 -2.38
C LEU A 137 -10.83 -7.03 -1.75
N LEU A 138 -11.20 -8.21 -1.24
CA LEU A 138 -12.48 -8.39 -0.55
C LEU A 138 -12.57 -7.51 0.71
N PHE A 139 -11.50 -7.46 1.50
CA PHE A 139 -11.43 -6.63 2.68
C PHE A 139 -11.63 -5.14 2.32
N GLN A 140 -10.93 -4.66 1.29
CA GLN A 140 -10.96 -3.26 0.88
C GLN A 140 -12.35 -2.83 0.39
N LEU A 141 -13.07 -3.71 -0.32
CA LEU A 141 -14.40 -3.41 -0.85
C LEU A 141 -15.49 -3.43 0.23
N PHE A 142 -15.44 -4.38 1.17
CA PHE A 142 -16.56 -4.63 2.08
C PHE A 142 -16.30 -4.16 3.53
N LEU A 143 -15.09 -4.36 4.04
CA LEU A 143 -14.79 -4.16 5.46
C LEU A 143 -14.11 -2.83 5.76
N TYR A 144 -13.18 -2.41 4.91
CA TYR A 144 -12.40 -1.17 5.12
C TYR A 144 -13.29 0.07 5.36
N PRO A 145 -14.34 0.36 4.57
CA PRO A 145 -15.17 1.55 4.79
C PRO A 145 -15.84 1.59 6.17
N THR A 146 -16.28 0.42 6.67
CA THR A 146 -16.92 0.30 7.98
C THR A 146 -15.92 0.50 9.10
N ILE A 147 -14.73 -0.11 8.97
CA ILE A 147 -13.66 -0.04 9.96
C ILE A 147 -13.08 1.38 10.04
N GLU A 148 -12.80 2.01 8.89
CA GLU A 148 -12.28 3.37 8.83
C GLU A 148 -13.25 4.38 9.45
N ARG A 149 -14.54 4.29 9.14
CA ARG A 149 -15.55 5.18 9.72
C ARG A 149 -15.65 5.05 11.25
N THR A 150 -15.29 3.89 11.80
CA THR A 150 -15.41 3.61 13.24
C THR A 150 -14.15 4.03 14.01
N PHE A 151 -12.96 3.73 13.49
CA PHE A 151 -11.70 3.91 14.22
C PHE A 151 -10.88 5.12 13.72
N GLY A 152 -11.13 5.58 12.51
CA GLY A 152 -10.37 6.63 11.84
C GLY A 152 -8.98 6.16 11.35
N PRO A 153 -8.37 6.92 10.42
CA PRO A 153 -7.15 6.49 9.74
C PRO A 153 -5.90 6.48 10.64
N VAL A 154 -5.83 7.38 11.64
CA VAL A 154 -4.66 7.50 12.52
C VAL A 154 -4.58 6.35 13.52
N LEU A 155 -5.70 5.94 14.12
CA LEU A 155 -5.71 4.81 15.04
C LEU A 155 -5.44 3.50 14.29
N LEU A 156 -6.07 3.31 13.14
CA LEU A 156 -5.87 2.12 12.31
C LEU A 156 -4.42 1.97 11.86
N SER A 157 -3.76 3.07 11.50
CA SER A 157 -2.35 3.02 11.13
C SER A 157 -1.42 2.68 12.30
N ARG A 158 -1.69 3.22 13.49
CA ARG A 158 -0.91 2.88 14.70
C ARG A 158 -1.07 1.41 15.10
N VAL A 159 -2.30 0.94 15.22
CA VAL A 159 -2.60 -0.45 15.58
C VAL A 159 -2.08 -1.39 14.49
N GLY A 160 -2.28 -1.02 13.23
CA GLY A 160 -1.78 -1.75 12.08
C GLY A 160 -0.27 -1.93 12.11
N ALA A 161 0.47 -0.84 12.32
CA ALA A 161 1.94 -0.89 12.38
C ALA A 161 2.44 -1.79 13.53
N VAL A 162 1.81 -1.74 14.70
CA VAL A 162 2.15 -2.65 15.82
C VAL A 162 1.90 -4.11 15.43
N ILE A 163 0.77 -4.41 14.78
CA ILE A 163 0.47 -5.78 14.32
C ILE A 163 1.48 -6.23 13.26
N ILE A 164 1.83 -5.37 12.29
CA ILE A 164 2.85 -5.67 11.28
C ILE A 164 4.19 -5.99 11.95
N ILE A 165 4.62 -5.21 12.95
CA ILE A 165 5.85 -5.47 13.69
C ILE A 165 5.84 -6.86 14.35
N VAL A 166 4.72 -7.23 14.98
CA VAL A 166 4.56 -8.55 15.61
C VAL A 166 4.57 -9.66 14.56
N VAL A 167 3.86 -9.46 13.44
CA VAL A 167 3.79 -10.42 12.34
C VAL A 167 5.17 -10.66 11.73
N LEU A 168 5.91 -9.60 11.41
CA LEU A 168 7.29 -9.67 10.88
C LEU A 168 8.24 -10.37 11.85
N SER A 169 8.13 -10.07 13.15
CA SER A 169 8.90 -10.75 14.20
C SER A 169 8.61 -12.24 14.27
N CYS A 170 7.42 -12.69 13.85
CA CYS A 170 7.05 -14.10 13.85
C CYS A 170 7.64 -14.89 12.67
N TYR A 171 8.02 -14.27 11.53
CA TYR A 171 8.45 -15.01 10.33
C TYR A 171 9.61 -15.98 10.55
N PRO A 172 10.72 -15.60 11.23
CA PRO A 172 11.81 -16.53 11.52
C PRO A 172 11.38 -17.74 12.36
N PHE A 173 10.36 -17.58 13.20
CA PHE A 173 9.81 -18.68 14.01
C PHE A 173 8.84 -19.54 13.21
N ILE A 174 8.03 -18.93 12.33
CA ILE A 174 7.14 -19.65 11.42
C ILE A 174 7.95 -20.58 10.52
N ALA A 175 9.12 -20.14 10.04
CA ALA A 175 10.03 -20.92 9.18
C ALA A 175 10.51 -22.24 9.78
N LYS A 176 10.45 -22.39 11.12
CA LYS A 176 10.83 -23.63 11.81
C LYS A 176 9.78 -24.74 11.68
N PHE A 177 8.56 -24.41 11.25
CA PHE A 177 7.53 -25.40 10.96
C PHE A 177 7.72 -26.00 9.55
N SER A 178 6.99 -27.09 9.28
CA SER A 178 7.04 -27.78 7.99
C SER A 178 5.66 -28.29 7.58
N GLY A 179 5.50 -28.57 6.28
CA GLY A 179 4.27 -29.10 5.72
C GLY A 179 3.10 -28.12 5.85
N LEU A 180 1.89 -28.64 6.01
CA LEU A 180 0.64 -27.87 6.03
C LEU A 180 0.64 -26.74 7.06
N LYS A 181 1.23 -26.96 8.24
CA LYS A 181 1.30 -25.95 9.30
C LYS A 181 2.10 -24.72 8.87
N LEU A 182 3.20 -24.92 8.14
CA LEU A 182 4.01 -23.83 7.62
C LEU A 182 3.20 -23.01 6.60
N THR A 183 2.57 -23.69 5.63
CA THR A 183 1.76 -23.04 4.58
C THR A 183 0.65 -22.18 5.18
N ILE A 184 -0.14 -22.74 6.12
CA ILE A 184 -1.24 -22.00 6.77
C ILE A 184 -0.72 -20.76 7.52
N LEU A 185 0.40 -20.88 8.24
CA LEU A 185 0.96 -19.77 9.01
C LEU A 185 1.53 -18.67 8.10
N ILE A 186 2.18 -19.05 7.00
CA ILE A 186 2.71 -18.09 6.01
C ILE A 186 1.59 -17.38 5.27
N ASP A 187 0.55 -18.11 4.85
CA ASP A 187 -0.63 -17.51 4.21
C ASP A 187 -1.32 -16.53 5.16
N LEU A 188 -1.54 -16.92 6.42
CA LEU A 188 -2.16 -16.04 7.41
C LEU A 188 -1.31 -14.79 7.67
N ALA A 189 0.01 -14.95 7.84
CA ALA A 189 0.93 -13.82 8.06
C ALA A 189 0.96 -12.87 6.86
N SER A 190 1.05 -13.42 5.63
CA SER A 190 1.06 -12.64 4.40
C SER A 190 -0.28 -11.91 4.18
N VAL A 191 -1.41 -12.58 4.40
CA VAL A 191 -2.76 -11.98 4.34
C VAL A 191 -2.88 -10.83 5.35
N LEU A 192 -2.48 -11.05 6.61
CA LEU A 192 -2.52 -10.02 7.64
C LEU A 192 -1.67 -8.81 7.25
N HIS A 193 -0.43 -9.04 6.80
CA HIS A 193 0.46 -7.96 6.37
C HIS A 193 -0.15 -7.13 5.24
N ILE A 194 -0.59 -7.78 4.15
CA ILE A 194 -1.08 -7.06 2.97
C ILE A 194 -2.40 -6.30 3.25
N VAL A 195 -3.29 -6.89 4.07
CA VAL A 195 -4.57 -6.25 4.45
C VAL A 195 -4.30 -5.00 5.28
N ILE A 196 -3.42 -5.11 6.27
CA ILE A 196 -3.09 -3.99 7.15
C ILE A 196 -2.32 -2.90 6.40
N SER A 197 -1.35 -3.28 5.55
CA SER A 197 -0.62 -2.33 4.70
C SER A 197 -1.57 -1.55 3.77
N ALA A 198 -2.56 -2.24 3.18
CA ALA A 198 -3.60 -1.60 2.37
C ALA A 198 -4.48 -0.63 3.20
N CYS A 199 -4.81 -0.98 4.45
CA CYS A 199 -5.51 -0.10 5.38
C CYS A 199 -4.71 1.18 5.68
N ILE A 200 -3.42 1.03 6.00
CA ILE A 200 -2.51 2.15 6.30
C ILE A 200 -2.42 3.07 5.07
N THR A 201 -2.17 2.49 3.90
CA THR A 201 -2.06 3.20 2.62
C THR A 201 -3.31 4.05 2.36
N THR A 202 -4.48 3.41 2.43
CA THR A 202 -5.75 4.08 2.14
C THR A 202 -6.07 5.14 3.20
N GLY A 203 -5.80 4.85 4.47
CA GLY A 203 -6.03 5.77 5.57
C GLY A 203 -5.17 7.03 5.48
N MET A 204 -3.90 6.89 5.07
CA MET A 204 -3.00 8.02 4.87
C MET A 204 -3.43 8.90 3.68
N LEU A 205 -3.83 8.30 2.56
CA LEU A 205 -4.37 9.06 1.42
C LEU A 205 -5.64 9.81 1.80
N LEU A 206 -6.52 9.18 2.59
CA LEU A 206 -7.72 9.84 3.10
C LEU A 206 -7.38 11.01 4.03
N LEU A 207 -6.38 10.84 4.89
CA LEU A 207 -5.88 11.90 5.77
C LEU A 207 -5.34 13.10 4.97
N GLN A 208 -4.57 12.85 3.91
CA GLN A 208 -4.06 13.89 3.01
C GLN A 208 -5.19 14.64 2.29
N ASN A 209 -6.20 13.90 1.79
CA ASN A 209 -7.36 14.49 1.14
C ASN A 209 -8.22 15.34 2.11
N ARG A 210 -8.24 15.00 3.41
CA ARG A 210 -8.89 15.80 4.47
C ARG A 210 -8.10 17.06 4.84
N ALA A 211 -6.79 17.09 4.57
CA ALA A 211 -5.93 18.22 4.90
C ALA A 211 -6.01 19.38 3.89
N VAL A 212 -6.71 19.20 2.76
CA VAL A 212 -6.81 20.17 1.66
C VAL A 212 -8.23 20.33 1.16
N SER A 213 -8.54 21.49 0.57
CA SER A 213 -9.81 21.73 -0.10
C SER A 213 -9.96 20.87 -1.35
N GLN A 214 -11.21 20.60 -1.77
CA GLN A 214 -11.53 19.76 -2.92
C GLN A 214 -10.79 20.19 -4.20
N SER A 215 -10.66 21.50 -4.44
CA SER A 215 -9.98 22.05 -5.62
C SER A 215 -8.47 21.78 -5.67
N GLN A 216 -7.84 21.50 -4.52
CA GLN A 216 -6.40 21.22 -4.43
C GLN A 216 -6.07 19.73 -4.27
N ARG A 217 -7.06 18.84 -4.12
CA ARG A 217 -6.85 17.40 -3.90
C ARG A 217 -6.03 16.74 -5.02
N GLY A 218 -6.26 17.13 -6.27
CA GLY A 218 -5.47 16.63 -7.41
C GLY A 218 -3.99 16.94 -7.29
N ALA A 219 -3.65 18.21 -7.01
CA ALA A 219 -2.27 18.64 -6.82
C ALA A 219 -1.63 18.01 -5.57
N ALA A 220 -2.37 17.91 -4.46
CA ALA A 220 -1.89 17.29 -3.23
C ALA A 220 -1.57 15.80 -3.42
N ASN A 221 -2.45 15.06 -4.10
CA ASN A 221 -2.19 13.65 -4.44
C ASN A 221 -1.01 13.52 -5.41
N GLY A 222 -0.86 14.43 -6.39
CA GLY A 222 0.31 14.45 -7.27
C GLY A 222 1.64 14.62 -6.53
N ILE A 223 1.69 15.53 -5.55
CA ILE A 223 2.87 15.69 -4.67
C ILE A 223 3.09 14.42 -3.84
N SER A 224 2.03 13.90 -3.22
CA SER A 224 2.08 12.70 -2.39
C SER A 224 2.63 11.49 -3.15
N MET A 225 2.07 11.19 -4.32
CA MET A 225 2.50 10.08 -5.18
C MET A 225 3.95 10.23 -5.65
N THR A 226 4.39 11.46 -5.91
CA THR A 226 5.78 11.75 -6.33
C THR A 226 6.77 11.44 -5.20
N VAL A 227 6.54 12.00 -4.01
CA VAL A 227 7.43 11.79 -2.86
C VAL A 227 7.43 10.31 -2.44
N MET A 228 6.25 9.70 -2.38
CA MET A 228 6.10 8.29 -2.06
C MET A 228 6.84 7.39 -3.05
N SER A 229 6.78 7.68 -4.35
CA SER A 229 7.47 6.88 -5.37
C SER A 229 8.98 6.91 -5.24
N LEU A 230 9.56 8.05 -4.83
CA LEU A 230 10.99 8.15 -4.53
C LEU A 230 11.40 7.19 -3.39
N PHE A 231 10.56 7.09 -2.37
CA PHE A 231 10.78 6.17 -1.24
C PHE A 231 10.60 4.72 -1.68
N LYS A 232 9.54 4.38 -2.42
CA LYS A 232 9.35 3.02 -2.96
C LYS A 232 10.53 2.58 -3.82
N ALA A 233 11.12 3.49 -4.61
CA ALA A 233 12.28 3.17 -5.44
C ALA A 233 13.50 2.67 -4.64
N ALA A 234 13.67 3.12 -3.39
CA ALA A 234 14.73 2.65 -2.52
C ALA A 234 14.47 1.26 -1.93
N GLY A 235 13.21 0.81 -1.89
CA GLY A 235 12.79 -0.46 -1.30
C GLY A 235 13.49 -1.68 -1.91
N PRO A 236 13.41 -1.92 -3.23
CA PRO A 236 14.05 -3.09 -3.85
C PRO A 236 15.58 -3.06 -3.78
N ALA A 237 16.19 -1.89 -4.01
CA ALA A 237 17.64 -1.75 -3.94
C ALA A 237 18.18 -2.01 -2.51
N GLY A 238 17.53 -1.42 -1.50
CA GLY A 238 17.89 -1.62 -0.10
C GLY A 238 17.56 -3.02 0.39
N GLY A 239 16.37 -3.53 0.07
CA GLY A 239 15.89 -4.86 0.47
C GLY A 239 16.74 -5.99 -0.13
N GLY A 240 17.04 -5.92 -1.43
CA GLY A 240 17.91 -6.89 -2.09
C GLY A 240 19.35 -6.86 -1.57
N ALA A 241 19.93 -5.67 -1.35
CA ALA A 241 21.27 -5.53 -0.77
C ALA A 241 21.33 -6.07 0.66
N LEU A 242 20.34 -5.74 1.49
CA LEU A 242 20.21 -6.25 2.85
C LEU A 242 20.07 -7.78 2.87
N PHE A 243 19.20 -8.32 2.02
CA PHE A 243 19.00 -9.77 1.95
C PHE A 243 20.25 -10.51 1.47
N SER A 244 20.97 -9.97 0.48
CA SER A 244 22.25 -10.52 0.01
C SER A 244 23.33 -10.49 1.10
N TRP A 245 23.40 -9.40 1.87
CA TRP A 245 24.28 -9.30 3.02
C TRP A 245 23.93 -10.34 4.09
N ALA A 246 22.64 -10.50 4.40
CA ALA A 246 22.13 -11.47 5.37
C ALA A 246 22.46 -12.92 5.01
N GLN A 247 22.43 -13.29 3.72
CA GLN A 247 22.80 -14.63 3.28
C GLN A 247 24.26 -14.99 3.60
N ASN A 248 25.16 -14.00 3.63
CA ASN A 248 26.58 -14.22 3.94
C ASN A 248 26.88 -14.27 5.45
N HIS A 249 25.92 -13.90 6.32
CA HIS A 249 26.11 -13.74 7.77
C HIS A 249 25.20 -14.66 8.60
N GLN A 250 25.04 -15.92 8.18
CA GLN A 250 24.16 -16.88 8.86
C GLN A 250 24.71 -17.40 10.20
N ASN A 251 26.02 -17.34 10.41
CA ASN A 251 26.70 -17.93 11.58
C ASN A 251 27.04 -16.91 12.68
N GLU A 252 26.49 -15.70 12.62
CA GLU A 252 26.74 -14.64 13.61
C GLU A 252 26.01 -14.90 14.93
N SER A 253 26.66 -14.58 16.04
CA SER A 253 26.19 -14.95 17.40
C SER A 253 25.09 -14.06 17.97
N PHE A 254 24.95 -12.82 17.47
CA PHE A 254 24.06 -11.83 18.06
C PHE A 254 22.72 -11.69 17.31
N LEU A 255 22.68 -11.94 16.00
CA LEU A 255 21.48 -12.07 15.16
C LEU A 255 21.85 -12.88 13.92
N SER A 256 21.14 -13.98 13.64
CA SER A 256 21.32 -14.69 12.37
C SER A 256 20.85 -13.81 11.21
N GLY A 257 21.49 -13.95 10.04
CA GLY A 257 21.21 -13.08 8.90
C GLY A 257 19.73 -12.95 8.53
N ASP A 258 18.97 -14.06 8.58
CA ASP A 258 17.52 -14.07 8.37
C ASP A 258 16.75 -13.20 9.38
N GLN A 259 17.12 -13.25 10.66
CA GLN A 259 16.51 -12.40 11.70
C GLN A 259 16.85 -10.92 11.50
N MET A 260 18.04 -10.59 10.99
CA MET A 260 18.45 -9.21 10.72
C MET A 260 17.55 -8.55 9.68
N VAL A 261 17.12 -9.30 8.65
CA VAL A 261 16.27 -8.77 7.58
C VAL A 261 14.93 -8.30 8.15
N PHE A 262 14.25 -9.16 8.92
CA PHE A 262 12.98 -8.81 9.56
C PHE A 262 13.16 -7.77 10.67
N PHE A 263 14.30 -7.76 11.36
CA PHE A 263 14.63 -6.72 12.34
C PHE A 263 14.72 -5.33 11.71
N ILE A 264 15.39 -5.20 10.55
CA ILE A 264 15.49 -3.90 9.86
C ILE A 264 14.14 -3.47 9.30
N LEU A 265 13.35 -4.39 8.74
CA LEU A 265 11.96 -4.07 8.34
C LEU A 265 11.15 -3.56 9.54
N ASN A 266 11.24 -4.24 10.69
CA ASN A 266 10.62 -3.80 11.93
C ASN A 266 11.12 -2.43 12.40
N ALA A 267 12.40 -2.13 12.23
CA ALA A 267 12.95 -0.82 12.59
C ALA A 267 12.37 0.30 11.70
N ILE A 268 12.23 0.07 10.40
CA ILE A 268 11.60 1.03 9.46
C ILE A 268 10.13 1.23 9.84
N GLU A 269 9.39 0.15 10.10
CA GLU A 269 7.97 0.21 10.48
C GLU A 269 7.79 0.90 11.85
N PHE A 270 8.71 0.65 12.81
CA PHE A 270 8.70 1.31 14.10
C PHE A 270 8.96 2.82 13.97
N ILE A 271 9.88 3.23 13.10
CA ILE A 271 10.09 4.65 12.79
C ILE A 271 8.80 5.26 12.22
N ALA A 272 8.16 4.58 11.26
CA ALA A 272 6.88 5.03 10.68
C ALA A 272 5.80 5.19 11.77
N LEU A 273 5.69 4.20 12.67
CA LEU A 273 4.79 4.23 13.82
C LEU A 273 5.07 5.44 14.72
N ILE A 274 6.32 5.69 15.11
CA ILE A 274 6.68 6.85 15.95
C ILE A 274 6.30 8.16 15.27
N MET A 275 6.51 8.27 13.95
CA MET A 275 6.14 9.48 13.19
C MET A 275 4.63 9.71 13.13
N THR A 276 3.78 8.71 13.39
CA THR A 276 2.32 8.92 13.49
C THR A 276 1.89 9.68 14.77
N PHE A 277 2.78 9.84 15.75
CA PHE A 277 2.47 10.55 17.00
C PHE A 277 2.79 12.04 16.91
N LYS A 278 2.14 12.83 17.79
CA LYS A 278 2.47 14.25 17.97
C LYS A 278 3.91 14.35 18.54
N PRO A 279 4.71 15.34 18.12
CA PRO A 279 4.33 16.51 17.33
C PRO A 279 4.43 16.34 15.81
N PHE A 280 4.87 15.19 15.29
CA PHE A 280 5.17 15.05 13.87
C PHE A 280 3.92 15.06 13.01
N LEU A 281 3.03 14.08 13.19
CA LEU A 281 1.76 14.03 12.47
C LEU A 281 0.78 15.03 13.09
N ALA A 282 0.83 16.26 12.60
CA ALA A 282 0.04 17.37 13.08
C ALA A 282 -1.33 17.38 12.38
N PHE A 283 -2.28 16.59 12.89
CA PHE A 283 -3.69 16.73 12.52
C PHE A 283 -4.45 17.45 13.63
N SER A 284 -5.22 18.49 13.27
CA SER A 284 -6.00 19.28 14.22
C SER A 284 -7.09 18.43 14.86
N ASP A 285 -7.16 18.44 16.20
CA ASP A 285 -8.17 17.76 17.01
C ASP A 285 -9.61 18.17 16.63
N LEU A 286 -9.79 19.29 15.92
CA LEU A 286 -11.06 19.78 15.39
C LEU A 286 -11.66 18.87 14.29
N VAL A 287 -10.85 18.22 13.45
CA VAL A 287 -11.34 17.30 12.41
C VAL A 287 -11.78 15.97 13.02
N LEU A 288 -11.05 15.49 14.03
CA LEU A 288 -11.45 14.34 14.86
C LEU A 288 -12.74 14.63 15.66
N ALA A 289 -12.92 15.86 16.14
CA ALA A 289 -14.13 16.28 16.84
C ALA A 289 -15.35 16.46 15.92
N LEU A 290 -15.14 16.86 14.65
CA LEU A 290 -16.19 16.93 13.63
C LEU A 290 -16.65 15.54 13.18
N ASP A 291 -15.74 14.57 13.07
CA ASP A 291 -16.08 13.15 12.78
C ASP A 291 -16.94 12.55 13.90
N LEU A 292 -16.62 12.83 15.17
CA LEU A 292 -17.46 12.42 16.31
C LEU A 292 -18.85 13.08 16.27
N LYS A 293 -18.94 14.36 15.93
CA LYS A 293 -20.23 15.08 15.83
C LYS A 293 -21.09 14.61 14.66
N HIS A 294 -20.51 14.37 13.47
CA HIS A 294 -21.22 13.81 12.32
C HIS A 294 -21.65 12.34 12.54
N CYS A 295 -20.91 11.58 13.34
CA CYS A 295 -21.32 10.24 13.78
C CYS A 295 -22.56 10.26 14.69
N THR A 296 -22.73 11.25 15.57
CA THR A 296 -23.94 11.38 16.41
C THR A 296 -25.17 11.89 15.66
N LEU A 297 -25.01 12.69 14.60
CA LEU A 297 -26.12 13.34 13.89
C LEU A 297 -26.73 12.48 12.75
N LYS A 298 -26.16 11.33 12.42
CA LYS A 298 -26.74 10.37 11.44
C LYS A 298 -27.57 9.24 12.08
N TYR A 299 -27.76 9.28 13.39
CA TYR A 299 -28.54 8.28 14.15
C TYR A 299 -29.66 8.89 15.00
N TRP A 300 -30.05 10.14 14.72
CA TRP A 300 -31.28 10.81 15.17
C TRP A 300 -31.86 11.61 14.00
#